data_AF-A0A6P7G4J9-F1
#
_entry.id   AF-A0A6P7G4J9-F1
#
_cell.length_a   1.000
_cell.length_b   1.000
_cell.length_c   1.000
_cell.angle_alpha   90.00
_cell.angle_beta   90.00
_cell.angle_gamma   90.00
#
_symmetry.space_group_name_H-M   'P 1'
#
loop_
_entity.id
_entity.type
_entity.pdbx_description
1 polymer ?
#
loop_
_entity_poly.entity_id
_entity_poly.type
_entity_poly.pdbx_seq_one_letter_code
_entity_poly.pdbx_strand_id
1 'polypeptide(L)'
;MVYPNSPFKTTFNNKLITNLFLDDSVTKTKTSVSNEELLKIQQWLCSAPKITSIRVNTIKTNTAKVLKVLKTYFAENCNDTPNVYIHPSFTNVIIIDSLNCPAGFKKFDKEIIVDTDCAAAILRGAHIFAPGVLGMVSGCQINENVSIYADVAKKCKKGLQKIYEDDFKIFIGNGIVKMQRHQLFATDNIAPR
;
A
#
# COMPACT_ATOMS: atom_id res chain seq x y z
N MET A 1 12.05 6.43 -8.64
CA MET A 1 10.61 6.18 -8.39
C MET A 1 10.06 7.51 -7.89
N VAL A 2 9.29 8.23 -8.70
CA VAL A 2 8.78 9.55 -8.28
C VAL A 2 7.42 9.33 -7.67
N TYR A 3 7.39 9.18 -6.34
CA TYR A 3 6.14 9.26 -5.59
C TYR A 3 5.65 10.71 -5.56
N PRO A 4 4.34 10.95 -5.42
CA PRO A 4 3.83 12.30 -5.29
C PRO A 4 4.42 12.96 -4.05
N ASN A 5 4.74 14.26 -4.13
CA ASN A 5 5.26 15.02 -3.00
C ASN A 5 4.19 15.35 -1.95
N SER A 6 2.91 15.18 -2.30
CA SER A 6 1.78 15.42 -1.41
C SER A 6 0.61 14.51 -1.78
N PRO A 7 -0.12 13.96 -0.79
CA PRO A 7 -1.32 13.16 -1.05
C PRO A 7 -2.53 14.03 -1.36
N PHE A 8 -2.40 15.36 -1.21
CA PHE A 8 -3.49 16.31 -1.34
C PHE A 8 -3.51 16.96 -2.73
N LYS A 9 -4.71 17.33 -3.18
CA LYS A 9 -4.89 18.16 -4.38
C LYS A 9 -4.28 19.54 -4.15
N THR A 10 -3.89 20.24 -5.21
CA THR A 10 -3.37 21.62 -5.16
C THR A 10 -4.34 22.61 -4.52
N THR A 11 -5.64 22.31 -4.53
CA THR A 11 -6.70 23.11 -3.90
C THR A 11 -6.87 22.85 -2.40
N PHE A 12 -6.11 21.93 -1.82
CA PHE A 12 -6.23 21.58 -0.41
C PHE A 12 -5.75 22.71 0.49
N ASN A 13 -6.53 23.05 1.50
CA ASN A 13 -6.18 24.09 2.46
C ASN A 13 -5.18 23.54 3.49
N ASN A 14 -3.89 23.77 3.24
CA ASN A 14 -2.80 23.38 4.14
C ASN A 14 -2.96 23.89 5.59
N LYS A 15 -3.76 24.96 5.81
CA LYS A 15 -4.05 25.46 7.16
C LYS A 15 -4.75 24.42 8.04
N LEU A 16 -5.46 23.44 7.47
CA LEU A 16 -6.07 22.35 8.23
C LEU A 16 -5.02 21.52 8.98
N ILE A 17 -3.84 21.31 8.39
CA ILE A 17 -2.76 20.55 9.01
C ILE A 17 -2.07 21.40 10.08
N THR A 18 -1.84 22.69 9.80
CA THR A 18 -1.13 23.57 10.74
C THR A 18 -2.00 24.01 11.92
N ASN A 19 -3.32 24.11 11.74
CA ASN A 19 -4.24 24.52 12.80
C ASN A 19 -4.48 23.43 13.85
N LEU A 20 -4.22 22.15 13.53
CA LEU A 20 -4.19 21.07 14.54
C LEU A 20 -3.11 21.29 15.61
N PHE A 21 -2.12 22.15 15.36
CA PHE A 21 -1.09 22.53 16.33
C PHE A 21 -1.43 23.83 17.11
N LEU A 22 -2.60 24.44 16.85
CA LEU A 22 -2.98 25.72 17.44
C LEU A 22 -4.10 25.61 18.49
N ASP A 23 -4.84 24.50 18.54
CA ASP A 23 -5.90 24.23 19.51
C ASP A 23 -5.40 23.32 20.65
N ASP A 24 -4.46 23.81 21.44
CA ASP A 24 -4.30 23.34 22.82
C ASP A 24 -4.04 24.52 23.75
N SER A 25 -5.01 24.75 24.63
CA SER A 25 -5.06 25.81 25.64
C SER A 25 -4.11 25.57 26.83
N VAL A 26 -3.00 24.86 26.63
CA VAL A 26 -1.99 24.64 27.67
C VAL A 26 -0.60 24.68 27.05
N THR A 27 0.22 25.61 27.57
CA THR A 27 1.68 25.74 27.41
C THR A 27 2.26 26.30 26.09
N LYS A 28 2.53 27.61 26.12
CA LYS A 28 3.69 28.36 25.57
C LYS A 28 4.77 27.55 24.81
N THR A 29 4.50 27.11 23.59
CA THR A 29 5.48 27.13 22.49
C THR A 29 4.72 27.34 21.19
N LYS A 30 4.68 28.59 20.71
CA LYS A 30 4.23 28.92 19.34
C LYS A 30 5.27 28.37 18.35
N THR A 31 5.25 27.07 18.13
CA THR A 31 6.06 26.47 17.07
C THR A 31 5.22 26.54 15.80
N SER A 32 5.32 27.65 15.07
CA SER A 32 4.80 27.73 13.71
C SER A 32 5.47 26.63 12.89
N VAL A 33 4.73 25.60 12.48
CA VAL A 33 5.26 24.56 11.59
C VAL A 33 5.78 25.25 10.33
N SER A 34 7.08 25.09 10.05
CA SER A 34 7.69 25.69 8.87
C SER A 34 7.15 25.05 7.60
N ASN A 35 7.20 25.78 6.47
CA ASN A 35 6.80 25.21 5.17
C ASN A 35 7.63 23.97 4.79
N GLU A 36 8.89 23.89 5.24
CA GLU A 36 9.78 22.75 5.01
C GLU A 36 9.35 21.52 5.80
N GLU A 37 8.99 21.67 7.07
CA GLU A 37 8.46 20.57 7.90
C GLU A 37 7.14 20.05 7.34
N LEU A 38 6.27 20.95 6.91
CA LEU A 38 5.02 20.56 6.27
C LEU A 38 5.26 19.75 5.00
N LEU A 39 6.22 20.16 4.16
CA LEU A 39 6.59 19.41 2.97
C LEU A 39 7.13 18.01 3.33
N LYS A 40 7.96 17.89 4.36
CA LYS A 40 8.46 16.60 4.85
C LYS A 40 7.32 15.68 5.32
N ILE A 41 6.34 16.22 6.05
CA ILE A 41 5.17 15.46 6.51
C ILE A 41 4.33 15.01 5.31
N GLN A 42 4.08 15.89 4.34
CA GLN A 42 3.32 15.54 3.13
C GLN A 42 4.01 14.44 2.32
N GLN A 43 5.33 14.53 2.14
CA GLN A 43 6.11 13.47 1.49
C GLN A 43 6.06 12.16 2.28
N TRP A 44 6.14 12.22 3.62
CA TRP A 44 6.04 11.05 4.48
C TRP A 44 4.66 10.37 4.37
N LEU A 45 3.57 11.13 4.28
CA LEU A 45 2.21 10.60 4.09
C LEU A 45 2.02 9.85 2.76
N CYS A 46 2.84 10.15 1.75
CA CYS A 46 2.84 9.43 0.47
C CYS A 46 3.59 8.09 0.54
N SER A 47 4.27 7.80 1.64
CA SER A 47 4.99 6.54 1.86
C SER A 47 4.23 5.60 2.77
N ALA A 48 4.35 4.29 2.53
CA ALA A 48 3.78 3.30 3.43
C ALA A 48 4.55 3.24 4.75
N PRO A 49 3.87 2.95 5.88
CA PRO A 49 4.54 2.74 7.16
C PRO A 49 5.62 1.64 7.07
N LYS A 50 6.75 1.87 7.72
CA LYS A 50 7.87 0.90 7.80
C LYS A 50 7.65 -0.24 8.80
N ILE A 51 6.50 -0.25 9.47
CA ILE A 51 6.14 -1.26 10.44
C ILE A 51 4.71 -1.74 10.18
N THR A 52 4.47 -3.02 10.45
CA THR A 52 3.12 -3.59 10.53
C THR A 52 2.83 -3.92 11.98
N SER A 53 1.72 -3.41 12.51
CA SER A 53 1.29 -3.66 13.87
C SER A 53 0.10 -4.62 13.89
N ILE A 54 0.14 -5.59 14.80
CA ILE A 54 -0.91 -6.60 14.98
C ILE A 54 -1.34 -6.58 16.44
N ARG A 55 -2.63 -6.32 16.68
CA ARG A 55 -3.21 -6.46 18.02
C ARG A 55 -3.62 -7.91 18.26
N VAL A 56 -3.05 -8.51 19.30
CA VAL A 56 -3.38 -9.86 19.73
C VAL A 56 -4.73 -9.86 20.46
N ASN A 57 -5.59 -10.80 20.08
CA ASN A 57 -6.84 -11.03 20.81
C ASN A 57 -6.55 -11.83 22.10
N THR A 58 -6.33 -11.10 23.19
CA THR A 58 -5.95 -11.65 24.49
C THR A 58 -7.05 -12.48 25.18
N ILE A 59 -8.29 -12.39 24.70
CA ILE A 59 -9.41 -13.23 25.18
C ILE A 59 -9.22 -14.69 24.72
N LYS A 60 -8.58 -14.92 23.56
CA LYS A 60 -8.41 -16.25 22.96
C LYS A 60 -7.00 -16.83 23.11
N THR A 61 -5.97 -16.00 23.23
CA THR A 61 -4.57 -16.44 23.27
C THR A 61 -3.68 -15.38 23.93
N ASN A 62 -2.46 -15.74 24.34
CA ASN A 62 -1.47 -14.76 24.81
C ASN A 62 -0.52 -14.29 23.70
N THR A 63 0.09 -13.12 23.90
CA THR A 63 1.01 -12.47 22.95
C THR A 63 2.27 -13.30 22.68
N ALA A 64 2.85 -13.94 23.70
CA ALA A 64 4.08 -14.73 23.55
C ALA A 64 3.88 -15.94 22.62
N LYS A 65 2.72 -16.59 22.68
CA LYS A 65 2.35 -17.69 21.78
C LYS A 65 2.25 -17.22 20.34
N VAL A 66 1.57 -16.10 20.10
CA VAL A 66 1.45 -15.52 18.75
C VAL A 66 2.80 -15.09 18.21
N LEU A 67 3.64 -14.46 19.04
CA LEU A 67 5.00 -14.09 18.67
C LEU A 67 5.82 -15.30 18.21
N LYS A 68 5.76 -16.41 18.95
CA LYS A 68 6.45 -17.65 18.58
C LYS A 68 5.97 -18.18 17.23
N VAL A 69 4.65 -18.23 17.02
CA VAL A 69 4.05 -18.68 15.75
C VAL A 69 4.52 -17.82 14.58
N LEU A 70 4.51 -16.49 14.73
CA LEU A 70 4.97 -15.58 13.67
C LEU A 70 6.46 -15.77 13.36
N LYS A 71 7.31 -15.85 14.39
CA LYS A 71 8.75 -16.09 14.19
C LYS A 71 9.03 -17.41 13.49
N THR A 72 8.34 -18.48 13.86
CA THR A 72 8.44 -19.79 13.20
C THR A 72 7.98 -19.70 11.74
N TYR A 73 6.83 -19.07 11.49
CA TYR A 73 6.32 -18.92 10.13
C TYR A 73 7.31 -18.19 9.22
N PHE A 74 7.89 -17.07 9.65
CA PHE A 74 8.84 -16.34 8.83
C PHE A 74 10.15 -17.11 8.62
N ALA A 75 10.65 -17.82 9.64
CA ALA A 75 11.85 -18.64 9.52
C ALA A 75 11.69 -19.79 8.51
N GLU A 76 10.48 -20.33 8.37
CA GLU A 76 10.19 -21.45 7.47
C GLU A 76 9.81 -21.02 6.04
N ASN A 77 9.23 -19.83 5.87
CA ASN A 77 8.59 -19.42 4.61
C ASN A 77 9.24 -18.20 3.94
N CYS A 78 10.21 -17.55 4.57
CA CYS A 78 10.84 -16.35 4.04
C CYS A 78 12.36 -16.49 4.04
N ASN A 79 12.98 -16.14 2.90
CA ASN A 79 14.44 -16.10 2.80
C ASN A 79 15.03 -15.06 3.76
N ASP A 80 14.38 -13.89 3.82
CA ASP A 80 14.73 -12.82 4.75
C ASP A 80 13.66 -12.73 5.85
N THR A 81 14.06 -13.02 7.08
CA THR A 81 13.15 -12.99 8.23
C THR A 81 13.06 -11.57 8.80
N PRO A 82 11.87 -10.95 8.84
CA PRO A 82 11.71 -9.64 9.45
C PRO A 82 11.90 -9.71 10.96
N ASN A 83 12.30 -8.59 11.57
CA ASN A 83 12.31 -8.47 13.02
C ASN A 83 10.87 -8.41 13.55
N VAL A 84 10.54 -9.31 14.49
CA VAL A 84 9.21 -9.41 15.10
C VAL A 84 9.35 -9.37 16.62
N TYR A 85 8.65 -8.44 17.25
CA TYR A 85 8.75 -8.19 18.69
C TYR A 85 7.44 -7.65 19.29
N ILE A 86 7.33 -7.71 20.62
CA ILE A 86 6.19 -7.13 21.34
C ILE A 86 6.46 -5.65 21.54
N HIS A 87 5.44 -4.80 21.31
CA HIS A 87 5.59 -3.37 21.50
C HIS A 87 5.95 -3.03 22.97
N PRO A 88 6.96 -2.18 23.24
CA PRO A 88 7.45 -1.93 24.60
C PRO A 88 6.37 -1.46 25.59
N SER A 89 5.48 -0.57 25.14
CA SER A 89 4.40 -0.02 25.97
C SER A 89 3.06 -0.76 25.86
N PHE A 90 2.87 -1.59 24.83
CA PHE A 90 1.58 -2.22 24.53
C PHE A 90 1.76 -3.73 24.43
N THR A 91 1.59 -4.42 25.55
CA THR A 91 1.89 -5.85 25.70
C THR A 91 1.00 -6.78 24.87
N ASN A 92 -0.11 -6.27 24.35
CA ASN A 92 -1.02 -6.97 23.43
C ASN A 92 -0.78 -6.60 21.94
N VAL A 93 0.28 -5.87 21.61
CA VAL A 93 0.63 -5.49 20.24
C VAL A 93 1.95 -6.12 19.86
N ILE A 94 1.98 -6.74 18.67
CA ILE A 94 3.18 -7.25 18.03
C ILE A 94 3.52 -6.32 16.87
N ILE A 95 4.81 -5.99 16.74
CA ILE A 95 5.36 -5.20 15.65
C ILE A 95 6.20 -6.10 14.75
N ILE A 96 6.04 -5.91 13.45
CA ILE A 96 6.83 -6.54 12.39
C ILE A 96 7.49 -5.40 11.60
N ASP A 97 8.81 -5.38 11.57
CA ASP A 97 9.56 -4.38 10.79
C ASP A 97 9.50 -4.72 9.30
N SER A 98 9.37 -3.71 8.45
CA SER A 98 9.41 -3.89 7.00
C SER A 98 10.79 -4.36 6.56
N LEU A 99 10.85 -5.32 5.65
CA LEU A 99 12.09 -5.72 5.01
C LEU A 99 12.61 -4.59 4.12
N ASN A 100 13.94 -4.46 4.05
CA ASN A 100 14.56 -3.53 3.12
C ASN A 100 14.29 -3.99 1.69
N CYS A 101 13.59 -3.15 0.93
CA CYS A 101 13.30 -3.45 -0.46
C CYS A 101 14.52 -3.12 -1.34
N PRO A 102 15.00 -4.05 -2.20
CA PRO A 102 16.03 -3.74 -3.17
C PRO A 102 15.59 -2.57 -4.05
N ALA A 103 16.50 -1.63 -4.31
CA ALA A 103 16.25 -0.58 -5.28
C ALA A 103 16.28 -1.17 -6.70
N GLY A 104 15.34 -0.76 -7.55
CA GLY A 104 15.43 -0.99 -9.00
C GLY A 104 14.87 -2.33 -9.49
N PHE A 105 13.59 -2.61 -9.22
CA PHE A 105 12.90 -3.72 -9.89
C PHE A 105 12.93 -3.57 -11.41
N LYS A 106 13.27 -4.65 -12.12
CA LYS A 106 13.08 -4.74 -13.57
C LYS A 106 11.58 -4.68 -13.86
N LYS A 107 11.17 -3.72 -14.69
CA LYS A 107 9.80 -3.64 -15.20
C LYS A 107 9.62 -4.63 -16.34
N PHE A 108 8.47 -5.28 -16.37
CA PHE A 108 7.98 -6.12 -17.46
C PHE A 108 7.09 -5.32 -18.42
N ASP A 109 7.02 -5.76 -19.68
CA ASP A 109 6.26 -5.11 -20.76
C ASP A 109 4.75 -5.20 -20.53
N LYS A 110 4.28 -6.25 -19.86
CA LYS A 110 2.86 -6.44 -19.54
C LYS A 110 2.52 -5.77 -18.22
N GLU A 111 1.44 -5.00 -18.25
CA GLU A 111 1.02 -4.15 -17.15
C GLU A 111 -0.36 -4.53 -16.60
N ILE A 112 -0.47 -4.44 -15.27
CA ILE A 112 -1.74 -4.46 -14.54
C ILE A 112 -1.93 -3.10 -13.89
N ILE A 113 -3.09 -2.50 -14.12
CA ILE A 113 -3.47 -1.22 -13.50
C ILE A 113 -4.45 -1.52 -12.37
N VAL A 114 -4.13 -1.07 -11.17
CA VAL A 114 -4.99 -1.16 -9.99
C VAL A 114 -5.45 0.23 -9.56
N ASP A 115 -6.53 0.26 -8.78
CA ASP A 115 -6.96 1.49 -8.13
C ASP A 115 -6.00 1.94 -7.01
N THR A 116 -6.20 3.15 -6.52
CA THR A 116 -5.35 3.75 -5.48
C THR A 116 -5.40 3.02 -4.14
N ASP A 117 -6.55 2.46 -3.80
CA ASP A 117 -6.80 1.88 -2.48
C ASP A 117 -6.19 0.48 -2.41
N CYS A 118 -6.32 -0.29 -3.49
CA CYS A 118 -5.63 -1.53 -3.75
C CYS A 118 -4.11 -1.31 -3.77
N ALA A 119 -3.62 -0.28 -4.47
CA ALA A 119 -2.21 0.06 -4.46
C ALA A 119 -1.68 0.32 -3.04
N ALA A 120 -2.41 1.09 -2.24
CA ALA A 120 -2.06 1.34 -0.84
C ALA A 120 -2.07 0.06 0.02
N ALA A 121 -2.98 -0.88 -0.28
CA ALA A 121 -3.01 -2.19 0.38
C ALA A 121 -1.79 -3.05 -0.02
N ILE A 122 -1.39 -3.05 -1.29
CA ILE A 122 -0.21 -3.77 -1.80
C ILE A 122 1.07 -3.26 -1.12
N LEU A 123 1.22 -1.93 -0.99
CA LEU A 123 2.37 -1.35 -0.29
C LEU A 123 2.43 -1.74 1.21
N ARG A 124 1.32 -2.20 1.78
CA ARG A 124 1.24 -2.78 3.13
C ARG A 124 1.33 -4.31 3.15
N GLY A 125 1.69 -4.94 2.03
CA GLY A 125 1.90 -6.39 1.92
C GLY A 125 0.71 -7.21 1.46
N ALA A 126 -0.38 -6.60 0.98
CA ALA A 126 -1.52 -7.35 0.43
C ALA A 126 -1.25 -7.88 -0.98
N HIS A 127 -1.90 -9.00 -1.33
CA HIS A 127 -2.02 -9.45 -2.71
C HIS A 127 -3.09 -8.67 -3.47
N ILE A 128 -3.05 -8.76 -4.80
CA ILE A 128 -4.06 -8.17 -5.68
C ILE A 128 -5.19 -9.17 -5.87
N PHE A 129 -6.42 -8.71 -5.66
CA PHE A 129 -7.64 -9.47 -5.93
C PHE A 129 -8.44 -8.81 -7.04
N ALA A 130 -9.27 -9.60 -7.72
CA ALA A 130 -10.02 -9.18 -8.91
C ALA A 130 -10.73 -7.81 -8.79
N PRO A 131 -11.40 -7.46 -7.67
CA PRO A 131 -12.10 -6.18 -7.55
C PRO A 131 -11.20 -4.94 -7.68
N GLY A 132 -9.93 -5.04 -7.27
CA GLY A 132 -8.98 -3.92 -7.32
C GLY A 132 -8.28 -3.75 -8.67
N VAL A 133 -8.52 -4.66 -9.63
CA VAL A 133 -7.93 -4.58 -10.98
C VAL A 133 -8.80 -3.71 -11.88
N LEU A 134 -8.26 -2.56 -12.29
CA LEU A 134 -8.91 -1.65 -13.24
C LEU A 134 -8.60 -2.04 -14.69
N GLY A 135 -7.35 -2.39 -14.98
CA GLY A 135 -6.88 -2.66 -16.33
C GLY A 135 -5.91 -3.82 -16.36
N MET A 136 -5.97 -4.59 -17.45
CA MET A 136 -5.00 -5.64 -17.74
C MET A 136 -4.75 -5.67 -19.23
N VAL A 137 -3.49 -5.51 -19.62
CA VAL A 137 -3.06 -5.56 -21.02
C VAL A 137 -3.49 -6.88 -21.66
N SER A 138 -3.90 -6.84 -22.93
CA SER A 138 -4.28 -8.04 -23.67
C SER A 138 -3.12 -9.04 -23.77
N GLY A 139 -3.45 -10.33 -23.77
CA GLY A 139 -2.46 -11.39 -23.94
C GLY A 139 -1.66 -11.75 -22.69
N CYS A 140 -1.93 -11.17 -21.51
CA CYS A 140 -1.42 -11.69 -20.23
C CYS A 140 -1.85 -13.15 -20.04
N GLN A 141 -0.92 -14.02 -19.62
CA GLN A 141 -1.17 -15.43 -19.36
C GLN A 141 -1.06 -15.76 -17.87
N ILE A 142 -1.73 -16.83 -17.44
CA ILE A 142 -1.55 -17.36 -16.08
C ILE A 142 -0.08 -17.74 -15.86
N ASN A 143 0.43 -17.44 -14.67
CA ASN A 143 1.82 -17.61 -14.24
C ASN A 143 2.84 -16.71 -14.94
N GLU A 144 2.37 -15.70 -15.67
CA GLU A 144 3.25 -14.70 -16.28
C GLU A 144 3.62 -13.58 -15.30
N ASN A 145 4.86 -13.08 -15.42
CA ASN A 145 5.33 -11.92 -14.66
C ASN A 145 4.83 -10.62 -15.29
N VAL A 146 4.28 -9.74 -14.46
CA VAL A 146 3.70 -8.46 -14.87
C VAL A 146 4.16 -7.33 -13.97
N SER A 147 4.21 -6.13 -14.53
CA SER A 147 4.40 -4.88 -13.78
C SER A 147 3.05 -4.38 -13.26
N ILE A 148 3.00 -3.98 -12.00
CA ILE A 148 1.79 -3.44 -11.36
C ILE A 148 1.94 -1.93 -11.24
N TYR A 149 0.91 -1.21 -11.67
CA TYR A 149 0.83 0.25 -11.57
C TYR A 149 -0.46 0.70 -10.89
N ALA A 150 -0.38 1.79 -10.15
CA ALA A 150 -1.52 2.45 -9.54
C ALA A 150 -2.02 3.61 -10.41
N ASP A 151 -3.33 3.69 -10.61
CA ASP A 151 -3.98 4.84 -11.26
C ASP A 151 -4.27 5.96 -10.24
N VAL A 152 -3.25 6.75 -9.91
CA VAL A 152 -3.36 7.85 -8.94
C VAL A 152 -4.24 8.99 -9.44
N ALA A 153 -4.28 9.21 -10.76
CA ALA A 153 -5.12 10.22 -11.38
C ALA A 153 -6.61 9.84 -11.42
N LYS A 154 -6.95 8.56 -11.15
CA LYS A 154 -8.32 8.01 -11.24
C LYS A 154 -8.96 8.20 -12.63
N LYS A 155 -8.15 8.07 -13.69
CA LYS A 155 -8.59 8.26 -15.09
C LYS A 155 -8.67 6.93 -15.87
N CYS A 156 -8.15 5.84 -15.33
CA CYS A 156 -8.18 4.54 -15.95
C CYS A 156 -9.60 3.99 -15.94
N LYS A 157 -10.10 3.61 -17.11
CA LYS A 157 -11.42 2.99 -17.26
C LYS A 157 -11.33 1.50 -16.92
N LYS A 158 -12.33 0.99 -16.18
CA LYS A 158 -12.44 -0.44 -15.87
C LYS A 158 -12.48 -1.26 -17.16
N GLY A 159 -11.65 -2.29 -17.23
CA GLY A 159 -11.48 -3.13 -18.41
C GLY A 159 -10.53 -2.55 -19.47
N LEU A 160 -9.63 -1.61 -19.15
CA LEU A 160 -8.60 -1.18 -20.10
C LEU A 160 -7.77 -2.38 -20.59
N GLN A 161 -7.52 -2.46 -21.91
CA GLN A 161 -6.80 -3.55 -22.59
C GLN A 161 -5.43 -3.16 -23.14
N LYS A 162 -5.19 -1.86 -23.26
CA LYS A 162 -3.97 -1.29 -23.82
C LYS A 162 -3.06 -0.86 -22.68
N ILE A 163 -1.79 -0.62 -23.01
CA ILE A 163 -0.86 0.04 -22.10
C ILE A 163 -1.49 1.39 -21.70
N TYR A 164 -1.46 1.67 -20.40
CA TYR A 164 -1.99 2.91 -19.88
C TYR A 164 -0.94 4.02 -20.06
N GLU A 165 -1.20 4.92 -21.01
CA GLU A 165 -0.32 6.04 -21.40
C GLU A 165 -0.54 7.29 -20.53
N ASP A 166 -0.68 7.11 -19.21
CA ASP A 166 -0.79 8.23 -18.27
C ASP A 166 0.53 8.41 -17.51
N ASP A 167 1.08 9.62 -17.58
CA ASP A 167 2.35 9.99 -16.94
C ASP A 167 2.30 9.93 -15.40
N PHE A 168 1.09 9.88 -14.81
CA PHE A 168 0.87 9.81 -13.37
C PHE A 168 0.62 8.39 -12.85
N LYS A 169 0.77 7.35 -13.70
CA LYS A 169 0.74 5.97 -13.20
C LYS A 169 1.99 5.69 -12.36
N ILE A 170 1.80 5.13 -11.17
CA ILE A 170 2.90 4.85 -10.25
C ILE A 170 3.19 3.36 -10.26
N PHE A 171 4.42 2.98 -10.60
CA PHE A 171 4.86 1.60 -10.45
C PHE A 171 4.82 1.20 -8.98
N ILE A 172 4.20 0.08 -8.63
CA ILE A 172 4.09 -0.40 -7.24
C ILE A 172 5.01 -1.60 -7.00
N GLY A 173 5.15 -2.46 -8.00
CA GLY A 173 5.95 -3.67 -7.91
C GLY A 173 5.66 -4.62 -9.06
N ASN A 174 6.21 -5.83 -8.96
CA ASN A 174 5.95 -6.90 -9.90
C ASN A 174 5.09 -7.99 -9.26
N GLY A 175 4.35 -8.73 -10.07
CA GLY A 175 3.53 -9.84 -9.61
C GLY A 175 3.40 -10.95 -10.64
N ILE A 176 2.73 -12.02 -10.24
CA ILE A 176 2.46 -13.19 -11.09
C ILE A 176 0.95 -13.27 -11.32
N VAL A 177 0.54 -13.37 -12.58
CA VAL A 177 -0.88 -13.46 -12.95
C VAL A 177 -1.46 -14.79 -12.49
N LYS A 178 -2.60 -14.74 -11.80
CA LYS A 178 -3.36 -15.92 -11.35
C LYS A 178 -4.76 -16.02 -11.94
N MET A 179 -5.23 -14.98 -12.61
CA MET A 179 -6.54 -14.94 -13.27
C MET A 179 -6.42 -14.35 -14.67
N GLN A 180 -7.14 -14.94 -15.62
CA GLN A 180 -7.22 -14.46 -16.98
C GLN A 180 -8.20 -13.29 -17.10
N ARG A 181 -8.07 -12.53 -18.19
CA ARG A 181 -8.86 -11.31 -18.41
C ARG A 181 -10.36 -11.55 -18.42
N HIS A 182 -10.79 -12.60 -19.10
CA HIS A 182 -12.20 -12.95 -19.18
C HIS A 182 -12.77 -13.24 -17.78
N GLN A 183 -11.99 -13.81 -16.85
CA GLN A 183 -12.44 -14.06 -15.48
C GLN A 183 -12.56 -12.79 -14.64
N LEU A 184 -11.87 -11.71 -15.02
CA LEU A 184 -11.89 -10.42 -14.32
C LEU A 184 -13.01 -9.50 -14.80
N PHE A 185 -13.30 -9.52 -16.11
CA PHE A 185 -14.14 -8.51 -16.77
C PHE A 185 -15.28 -9.09 -17.60
N ALA A 186 -15.34 -10.40 -17.84
CA ALA A 186 -16.57 -10.95 -18.38
C ALA A 186 -17.64 -10.76 -17.30
N THR A 187 -18.69 -10.03 -17.64
CA THR A 187 -19.95 -10.14 -16.92
C THR A 187 -20.34 -11.61 -16.95
N ASP A 188 -20.31 -12.26 -15.78
CA ASP A 188 -21.26 -13.35 -15.59
C ASP A 188 -22.63 -12.78 -15.98
N ASN A 189 -23.42 -13.52 -16.76
CA ASN A 189 -24.83 -13.22 -17.01
C ASN A 189 -25.62 -13.34 -15.70
N ILE A 190 -25.29 -12.53 -14.69
CA ILE A 190 -26.01 -12.41 -13.45
C ILE A 190 -27.01 -11.30 -13.71
N ALA A 191 -28.24 -11.73 -14.05
CA ALA A 191 -29.41 -10.88 -14.01
C ALA A 191 -29.41 -10.05 -12.71
N PRO A 192 -29.81 -8.77 -12.77
CA PRO A 192 -29.82 -7.91 -11.59
C PRO A 192 -30.66 -8.57 -10.48
N ARG A 193 -30.08 -8.67 -9.28
CA ARG A 193 -30.83 -8.92 -8.04
C ARG A 193 -31.42 -7.64 -7.52
#